data_AF-A0A1Z2KV08-F1
#
_entry.id   AF-A0A1Z2KV08-F1
#
_cell.length_a   1.000
_cell.length_b   1.000
_cell.length_c   1.000
_cell.angle_alpha   90.00
_cell.angle_beta   90.00
_cell.angle_gamma   90.00
#
_symmetry.space_group_name_H-M   'P 1'
#
loop_
_entity.id
_entity.type
_entity.pdbx_description
1 polymer ?
#
loop_
_entity_poly.entity_id
_entity_poly.type
_entity_poly.pdbx_seq_one_letter_code
_entity_poly.pdbx_strand_id
1 'polypeptide(L)' 'MWTLDPGHNRTQLGGPDAPLLPEESIPAVVDVLETQAGAPGLQFLDRRGETVPW' A
#
# COMPACT_ATOMS: atom_id res chain seq x y z
N MET A 1 -8.95 -7.75 -9.15
CA MET A 1 -8.19 -6.56 -9.61
C MET A 1 -8.13 -5.66 -8.41
N TRP A 2 -6.98 -5.25 -7.89
CA TRP A 2 -6.92 -4.42 -6.69
C TRP A 2 -6.09 -3.17 -6.95
N THR A 3 -6.34 -2.13 -6.18
CA THR A 3 -5.53 -0.91 -6.13
C THR A 3 -5.07 -0.71 -4.70
N LEU A 4 -3.88 -0.12 -4.54
CA LEU A 4 -3.19 -0.06 -3.26
C LEU A 4 -2.75 1.37 -2.93
N ASP A 5 -3.01 1.81 -1.71
CA ASP A 5 -2.38 2.98 -1.09
C ASP A 5 -1.16 2.54 -0.26
N PRO A 6 0.08 2.77 -0.74
CA PRO A 6 1.29 2.45 0.01
C PRO A 6 1.55 3.42 1.17
N GLY A 7 0.71 4.45 1.33
CA GLY A 7 0.93 5.59 2.22
C GLY A 7 1.96 6.58 1.67
N HIS A 8 2.17 7.65 2.43
CA HIS A 8 3.08 8.73 2.06
C HIS A 8 4.54 8.38 2.43
N ASN A 9 5.33 7.98 1.43
CA ASN A 9 6.69 7.46 1.59
C ASN A 9 7.78 8.49 1.26
N ARG A 10 8.89 8.48 2.01
CA ARG A 10 10.11 9.31 1.83
C ARG A 10 10.86 8.90 0.57
N THR A 11 10.32 9.30 -0.56
CA THR A 11 10.85 9.09 -1.90
C THR A 11 11.00 10.46 -2.57
N GLN A 12 11.55 10.49 -3.79
CA GLN A 12 11.57 11.74 -4.57
C GLN A 12 10.16 12.32 -4.80
N LEU A 13 9.14 11.46 -4.92
CA LEU A 13 7.76 11.88 -5.12
C LEU A 13 7.10 12.33 -3.81
N GLY A 14 7.34 11.63 -2.70
CA GLY A 14 6.75 11.96 -1.40
C GLY A 14 7.49 13.06 -0.63
N GLY A 15 8.72 13.38 -1.02
CA GLY A 15 9.54 14.40 -0.36
C GLY A 15 10.19 13.91 0.95
N PRO A 16 11.15 14.70 1.49
CA PRO A 16 11.96 14.30 2.64
C PRO A 16 11.16 14.22 3.95
N ASP A 17 10.08 14.99 4.08
CA ASP A 17 9.28 15.09 5.31
C ASP A 17 8.15 14.04 5.38
N ALA A 18 8.04 13.16 4.38
CA ALA A 18 7.06 12.10 4.39
C ALA A 18 7.20 11.22 5.66
N PRO A 19 6.11 10.70 6.22
CA PRO A 19 6.15 9.99 7.51
C PRO A 19 6.77 8.59 7.43
N LEU A 20 6.77 7.93 6.26
CA LEU A 20 7.17 6.53 6.13
C LEU A 20 8.49 6.38 5.38
N LEU A 21 9.36 5.47 5.83
CA LEU A 21 10.48 5.00 5.01
C LEU A 21 9.99 3.86 4.09
N PRO A 22 10.37 3.85 2.80
CA PRO A 22 10.03 2.74 1.89
C PRO A 22 10.46 1.37 2.42
N GLU A 23 11.63 1.29 3.05
CA GLU A 23 12.18 0.04 3.58
C GLU A 23 11.31 -0.54 4.72
N GLU A 24 10.54 0.31 5.39
CA GLU A 24 9.62 -0.07 6.47
C GLU A 24 8.21 -0.38 5.94
N SER A 25 7.75 0.33 4.90
CA SER A 25 6.37 0.23 4.41
C SER A 25 6.17 -0.83 3.33
N ILE A 26 7.19 -1.08 2.50
CA ILE A 26 7.09 -1.99 1.35
C ILE A 26 6.87 -3.45 1.75
N PRO A 27 7.46 -4.00 2.84
CA PRO A 27 7.12 -5.35 3.28
C PRO A 27 5.62 -5.55 3.53
N ALA A 28 4.96 -4.60 4.21
CA ALA A 28 3.52 -4.67 4.46
C ALA A 28 2.69 -4.57 3.17
N VAL A 29 3.14 -3.75 2.20
CA VAL A 29 2.55 -3.72 0.85
C VAL A 29 2.62 -5.10 0.20
N VAL A 30 3.79 -5.76 0.23
CA VAL A 30 3.97 -7.10 -0.36
C VAL A 30 3.05 -8.12 0.31
N ASP A 31 2.92 -8.11 1.63
CA ASP A 31 2.01 -9.00 2.36
C ASP A 31 0.55 -8.86 1.88
N VAL A 32 0.09 -7.64 1.60
CA VAL A 32 -1.24 -7.40 1.03
C VAL A 32 -1.33 -7.96 -0.40
N LEU A 33 -0.28 -7.81 -1.22
CA LEU A 33 -0.29 -8.35 -2.58
C LEU A 33 -0.38 -9.88 -2.58
N GLU A 34 0.36 -10.54 -1.69
CA GLU A 34 0.33 -12.00 -1.52
C GLU A 34 -1.03 -12.47 -1.00
N THR A 35 -1.61 -11.77 -0.03
CA THR A 35 -2.94 -12.08 0.53
C THR A 35 -4.05 -11.93 -0.51
N GLN A 36 -3.95 -10.93 -1.38
CA GLN A 36 -4.95 -10.65 -2.41
C GLN A 36 -4.73 -11.45 -3.71
N ALA A 37 -3.71 -12.30 -3.76
CA ALA A 37 -3.45 -13.14 -4.93
C ALA A 37 -4.63 -14.10 -5.16
N GLY A 38 -5.27 -13.99 -6.33
CA GLY A 38 -6.44 -14.80 -6.69
C GLY A 38 -7.77 -14.34 -6.10
N ALA A 39 -7.81 -13.27 -5.29
CA ALA A 39 -9.05 -12.73 -4.77
C ALA A 39 -9.89 -12.06 -5.89
N PRO A 40 -11.18 -12.43 -6.05
CA PRO A 40 -12.06 -11.80 -7.03
C PRO A 40 -12.54 -10.41 -6.54
N GLY A 41 -12.95 -9.56 -7.50
CA GLY A 41 -13.49 -8.23 -7.22
C GLY A 41 -12.48 -7.09 -7.29
N LEU A 42 -12.99 -5.85 -7.33
CA LEU A 42 -12.22 -4.62 -7.22
C LEU A 42 -12.24 -4.10 -5.79
N GLN A 43 -11.06 -3.90 -5.22
CA GLN A 43 -10.87 -3.37 -3.86
C GLN A 43 -9.80 -2.28 -3.88
N PHE A 44 -10.02 -1.22 -3.11
CA PHE A 44 -9.01 -0.23 -2.79
C PHE A 44 -8.55 -0.45 -1.36
N LEU A 45 -7.29 -0.86 -1.21
CA LEU A 45 -6.73 -1.25 0.08
C LEU A 45 -5.55 -0.35 0.43
N ASP A 46 -5.29 -0.15 1.72
CA ASP A 46 -4.03 0.42 2.18
C ASP A 46 -2.97 -0.67 2.40
N ARG A 47 -1.75 -0.26 2.79
CA ARG A 47 -0.63 -1.15 3.14
C ARG A 47 -0.90 -2.10 4.34
N ARG A 48 -2.02 -1.96 5.03
CA ARG A 48 -2.46 -2.86 6.11
C ARG A 48 -3.56 -3.81 5.65
N GLY A 49 -3.99 -3.71 4.39
CA GLY A 49 -5.11 -4.47 3.85
C GLY A 49 -6.47 -3.92 4.24
N GLU A 50 -6.53 -2.70 4.80
CA GLU A 50 -7.78 -2.05 5.18
C GLU A 50 -8.42 -1.39 3.96
N THR A 51 -9.75 -1.46 3.82
CA THR A 51 -10.44 -0.82 2.70
C THR A 51 -10.44 0.70 2.86
N VAL A 52 -10.00 1.39 1.80
CA VAL A 52 -9.99 2.85 1.72
C VAL A 52 -11.23 3.32 0.93
N PRO A 53 -11.96 4.34 1.41
CA PRO A 53 -13.05 4.93 0.64
C PRO A 53 -12.52 5.57 -0.65
N TRP A 54 -13.33 5.48 -1.72
CA TRP A 54 -13.03 6.07 -3.02
C TRP A 54 -12.99 7.60 -3.00
#